data_AF-A0A534XV57-F1
#
_entry.id   AF-A0A534XV57-F1
#
_cell.length_a   1.000
_cell.length_b   1.000
_cell.length_c   1.000
_cell.angle_alpha   90.00
_cell.angle_beta   90.00
_cell.angle_gamma   90.00
#
_symmetry.space_group_name_H-M   'P 1'
#
loop_
_entity.id
_entity.type
_entity.pdbx_description
1 polymer ?
#
loop_
_entity_poly.entity_id
_entity_poly.type
_entity_poly.pdbx_seq_one_letter_code
_entity_poly.pdbx_strand_id
1 'polypeptide(L)'
;MLVLLLLAAADPCALLTADEINAVQRERPQISKPSAQPGGELMVRQCFYQLPSFEKSISLEVTSGRAAKAYWQKAFHEPRAREKDEEGEAKEQPERVRGVGEEAFWTGSVRLGGLYVLQKGTILRLSIGGTDAKGAKLKKLRALARSALKRL
;
A
#
# COMPACT_ATOMS: atom_id res chain seq x y z
N MET A 1 -0.44 26.44 8.91
CA MET A 1 0.13 25.10 8.60
C MET A 1 -0.76 23.92 9.01
N LEU A 2 -1.65 24.05 10.01
CA LEU A 2 -2.51 22.95 10.46
C LEU A 2 -3.55 22.48 9.41
N VAL A 3 -4.06 23.41 8.58
CA VAL A 3 -5.06 23.12 7.54
C VAL A 3 -4.51 22.28 6.39
N LEU A 4 -3.22 22.42 6.05
CA LEU A 4 -2.59 21.66 4.96
C LEU A 4 -2.36 20.18 5.33
N LEU A 5 -2.15 19.89 6.61
CA LEU A 5 -1.91 18.52 7.11
C LEU A 5 -3.19 17.68 7.16
N LEU A 6 -4.36 18.30 7.40
CA LEU A 6 -5.66 17.62 7.40
C LEU A 6 -6.13 17.19 5.99
N LEU A 7 -5.67 17.88 4.94
CA LEU A 7 -6.04 17.58 3.54
C LEU A 7 -5.29 16.38 2.96
N ALA A 8 -4.06 16.09 3.41
CA ALA A 8 -3.24 15.03 2.86
C ALA A 8 -3.80 13.61 3.12
N ALA A 9 -4.52 13.42 4.23
CA ALA A 9 -5.23 12.16 4.50
C ALA A 9 -6.48 11.97 3.63
N ALA A 10 -6.97 13.05 2.97
CA ALA A 10 -8.12 13.01 2.08
C ALA A 10 -7.75 12.73 0.61
N ASP A 11 -6.59 13.19 0.15
CA ASP A 11 -6.09 12.93 -1.20
C ASP A 11 -4.96 11.87 -1.22
N PRO A 12 -5.24 10.63 -1.65
CA PRO A 12 -4.22 9.58 -1.70
C PRO A 12 -3.08 9.88 -2.70
N CYS A 13 -3.29 10.78 -3.68
CA CYS A 13 -2.27 11.16 -4.64
C CYS A 13 -1.25 12.18 -4.09
N ALA A 14 -1.58 12.85 -2.98
CA ALA A 14 -0.66 13.77 -2.31
C ALA A 14 0.34 13.05 -1.38
N LEU A 15 0.16 11.75 -1.15
CA LEU A 15 1.00 10.98 -0.22
C LEU A 15 2.41 10.70 -0.77
N LEU A 16 2.56 10.64 -2.09
CA LEU A 16 3.86 10.51 -2.75
C LEU A 16 4.09 11.65 -3.73
N THR A 17 5.28 12.22 -3.69
CA THR A 17 5.71 13.21 -4.68
C THR A 17 6.34 12.54 -5.89
N ALA A 18 6.36 13.23 -7.03
CA ALA A 18 7.03 12.77 -8.24
C ALA A 18 8.53 12.49 -8.01
N ASP A 19 9.19 13.26 -7.14
CA ASP A 19 10.62 13.10 -6.84
C ASP A 19 10.90 11.87 -5.99
N GLU A 20 10.03 11.58 -5.00
CA GLU A 20 10.12 10.36 -4.20
C GLU A 20 9.87 9.11 -5.07
N ILE A 21 8.92 9.19 -6.00
CA ILE A 21 8.66 8.13 -6.97
C ILE A 21 9.87 7.94 -7.91
N ASN A 22 10.40 9.03 -8.46
CA ASN A 22 11.56 8.99 -9.35
C ASN A 22 12.83 8.47 -8.66
N ALA A 23 13.03 8.80 -7.39
CA ALA A 23 14.15 8.28 -6.61
C ALA A 23 14.10 6.74 -6.47
N VAL A 24 12.89 6.16 -6.44
CA VAL A 24 12.66 4.72 -6.23
C VAL A 24 12.55 3.94 -7.54
N GLN A 25 11.76 4.43 -8.49
CA GLN A 25 11.46 3.75 -9.75
C GLN A 25 12.28 4.25 -10.95
N ARG A 26 13.07 5.32 -10.77
CA ARG A 26 13.86 5.98 -11.82
C ARG A 26 13.01 6.52 -12.96
N GLU A 27 11.73 6.73 -12.70
CA GLU A 27 10.75 7.26 -13.62
C GLU A 27 9.82 8.22 -12.89
N ARG A 28 9.43 9.29 -13.56
CA ARG A 28 8.42 10.22 -13.06
C ARG A 28 7.03 9.77 -13.50
N PRO A 29 6.00 9.89 -12.63
CA PRO A 29 4.63 9.60 -13.02
C PRO A 29 4.16 10.55 -14.12
N GLN A 30 3.53 10.00 -15.15
CA GLN A 30 2.87 10.76 -16.21
C GLN A 30 1.46 11.19 -15.77
N ILE A 31 0.77 10.30 -15.05
CA ILE A 31 -0.60 10.51 -14.59
C ILE A 31 -0.73 9.96 -13.18
N SER A 32 -1.44 10.68 -12.32
CA SER A 32 -1.91 10.18 -11.02
C SER A 32 -3.43 10.12 -11.05
N LYS A 33 -4.00 8.93 -10.84
CA LYS A 33 -5.44 8.68 -10.94
C LYS A 33 -5.99 8.34 -9.54
N PRO A 34 -6.70 9.27 -8.88
CA PRO A 34 -7.36 8.96 -7.62
C PRO A 34 -8.64 8.16 -7.85
N SER A 35 -8.97 7.29 -6.90
CA SER A 35 -10.28 6.64 -6.79
C SER A 35 -10.66 6.50 -5.31
N ALA A 36 -11.95 6.40 -5.04
CA ALA A 36 -12.46 6.18 -3.69
C ALA A 36 -13.67 5.24 -3.74
N GLN A 37 -13.72 4.30 -2.81
CA GLN A 37 -14.79 3.32 -2.70
C GLN A 37 -15.19 3.17 -1.23
N PRO A 38 -16.47 3.42 -0.88
CA PRO A 38 -16.98 3.08 0.44
C PRO A 38 -17.12 1.56 0.56
N GLY A 39 -16.79 1.02 1.73
CA GLY A 39 -16.85 -0.41 2.05
C GLY A 39 -17.50 -0.65 3.41
N GLY A 40 -18.77 -0.25 3.56
CA GLY A 40 -19.46 -0.28 4.84
C GLY A 40 -18.87 0.74 5.83
N GLU A 41 -18.32 0.27 6.95
CA GLU A 41 -17.64 1.12 7.95
C GLU A 41 -16.19 1.47 7.58
N LEU A 42 -15.76 1.09 6.37
CA LEU A 42 -14.46 1.42 5.79
C LEU A 42 -14.62 2.44 4.65
N MET A 43 -13.58 3.24 4.47
CA MET A 43 -13.36 4.07 3.30
C MET A 43 -12.00 3.72 2.71
N VAL A 44 -12.01 3.25 1.47
CA VAL A 44 -10.82 2.91 0.70
C VAL A 44 -10.57 4.02 -0.30
N ARG A 45 -9.44 4.72 -0.18
CA ARG A 45 -8.98 5.72 -1.15
C ARG A 45 -7.70 5.23 -1.80
N GLN A 46 -7.61 5.31 -3.12
CA GLN A 46 -6.47 4.83 -3.87
C GLN A 46 -5.93 5.94 -4.78
N CYS A 47 -4.61 5.93 -4.99
CA CYS A 47 -3.99 6.61 -6.10
C CYS A 47 -3.17 5.62 -6.93
N PHE A 48 -3.46 5.57 -8.22
CA PHE A 48 -2.63 4.87 -9.19
C PHE A 48 -1.69 5.86 -9.88
N TYR A 49 -0.40 5.71 -9.63
CA TYR A 49 0.66 6.51 -10.26
C TYR A 49 1.16 5.76 -11.49
N GLN A 50 0.68 6.20 -12.66
CA GLN A 50 1.06 5.62 -13.95
C GLN A 50 2.44 6.14 -14.37
N LEU A 51 3.41 5.23 -14.51
CA LEU A 51 4.75 5.53 -15.02
C LEU A 51 4.83 5.29 -16.54
N PRO A 52 5.84 5.84 -17.25
CA PRO A 52 6.09 5.54 -18.66
C PRO A 52 6.19 4.03 -18.94
N SER A 53 6.92 3.29 -18.11
CA SER A 53 6.83 1.83 -18.06
C SER A 53 5.62 1.42 -17.23
N PHE A 54 4.53 1.02 -17.88
CA PHE A 54 3.27 0.69 -17.20
C PHE A 54 3.46 -0.39 -16.12
N GLU A 55 4.30 -1.39 -16.39
CA GLU A 55 4.64 -2.45 -15.46
C GLU A 55 5.32 -1.95 -14.18
N LYS A 56 5.94 -0.77 -14.17
CA LYS A 56 6.56 -0.19 -12.97
C LYS A 56 5.62 0.72 -12.18
N SER A 57 4.39 0.89 -12.65
CA SER A 57 3.38 1.73 -12.00
C SER A 57 3.14 1.32 -10.55
N ILE A 58 2.72 2.30 -9.76
CA ILE A 58 2.55 2.16 -8.32
C ILE A 58 1.07 2.26 -8.00
N SER A 59 0.57 1.32 -7.21
CA SER A 59 -0.73 1.45 -6.56
C SER A 59 -0.52 1.77 -5.09
N LEU A 60 -1.10 2.88 -4.64
CA LEU A 60 -1.16 3.28 -3.23
C LEU A 60 -2.62 3.28 -2.81
N GLU A 61 -2.94 2.59 -1.72
CA GLU A 61 -4.28 2.56 -1.14
C GLU A 61 -4.23 2.89 0.36
N VAL A 62 -5.23 3.64 0.80
CA VAL A 62 -5.45 4.02 2.19
C VAL A 62 -6.83 3.53 2.60
N THR A 63 -6.86 2.56 3.50
CA THR A 63 -8.08 2.08 4.15
C THR A 63 -8.20 2.70 5.54
N SER A 64 -9.28 3.42 5.76
CA SER A 64 -9.60 4.12 7.02
C SER A 64 -11.04 3.85 7.45
N GLY A 65 -11.41 4.24 8.67
CA GLY A 65 -12.76 4.05 9.21
C GLY A 65 -12.74 3.27 10.53
N ARG A 66 -13.90 3.22 11.21
CA ARG A 66 -14.01 2.60 12.55
C ARG A 66 -13.63 1.11 12.55
N ALA A 67 -13.92 0.42 11.44
CA ALA A 67 -13.63 -1.00 11.28
C ALA A 67 -12.18 -1.30 10.85
N ALA A 68 -11.33 -0.30 10.57
CA ALA A 68 -9.99 -0.53 10.01
C ALA A 68 -9.10 -1.37 10.91
N LYS A 69 -9.10 -1.11 12.22
CA LYS A 69 -8.33 -1.92 13.19
C LYS A 69 -8.84 -3.37 13.26
N ALA A 70 -10.15 -3.56 13.27
CA ALA A 70 -10.74 -4.91 13.28
C ALA A 70 -10.42 -5.66 11.98
N TYR A 71 -10.50 -4.99 10.84
CA TYR A 71 -10.07 -5.53 9.55
C TYR A 71 -8.60 -5.96 9.58
N TRP A 72 -7.71 -5.14 10.14
CA TRP A 72 -6.28 -5.48 10.28
C TRP A 72 -6.06 -6.73 11.14
N GLN A 73 -6.72 -6.82 12.29
CA GLN A 73 -6.61 -7.99 13.18
C GLN A 73 -7.05 -9.28 12.48
N LYS A 74 -8.22 -9.25 11.84
CA LYS A 74 -8.71 -10.37 11.04
C LYS A 74 -7.78 -10.72 9.87
N ALA A 75 -7.19 -9.71 9.24
CA ALA A 75 -6.33 -9.93 8.09
C ALA A 75 -4.99 -10.58 8.45
N PHE A 76 -4.37 -10.21 9.57
CA PHE A 76 -2.95 -10.54 9.84
C PHE A 76 -2.68 -11.28 11.14
N HIS A 77 -3.64 -11.36 12.06
CA HIS A 77 -3.44 -11.96 13.39
C HIS A 77 -4.37 -13.14 13.67
N GLU A 78 -5.52 -13.22 13.00
CA GLU A 78 -6.41 -14.38 13.14
C GLU A 78 -5.87 -15.58 12.33
N PRO A 79 -5.95 -16.81 12.87
CA PRO A 79 -5.57 -18.02 12.14
C PRO A 79 -6.44 -18.17 10.89
N ARG A 80 -5.85 -18.04 9.70
CA ARG A 80 -6.54 -18.39 8.47
C ARG A 80 -6.51 -19.91 8.32
N ALA A 81 -7.68 -20.53 8.15
CA ALA A 81 -7.74 -21.83 7.49
C ALA A 81 -7.00 -21.70 6.14
N ARG A 82 -6.38 -22.78 5.63
CA ARG A 82 -5.69 -22.77 4.32
C ARG A 82 -6.70 -22.44 3.22
N GLU A 83 -6.97 -21.16 3.01
CA GLU A 83 -7.79 -20.66 1.94
C GLU A 83 -6.99 -20.78 0.66
N LYS A 84 -7.63 -21.37 -0.34
CA LYS A 84 -7.11 -21.38 -1.70
C LYS A 84 -7.52 -20.07 -2.38
N ASP A 85 -6.68 -19.54 -3.26
CA ASP A 85 -7.11 -18.49 -4.17
C ASP A 85 -8.05 -19.04 -5.26
N GLU A 86 -8.48 -18.16 -6.17
CA GLU A 86 -9.40 -18.50 -7.28
C GLU A 86 -8.81 -19.56 -8.23
N GLU A 87 -7.50 -19.78 -8.16
CA GLU A 87 -6.73 -20.73 -8.97
C GLU A 87 -6.41 -22.03 -8.21
N GLY A 88 -6.83 -22.13 -6.94
CA GLY A 88 -6.67 -23.34 -6.13
C GLY A 88 -5.32 -23.43 -5.38
N GLU A 89 -4.48 -22.41 -5.47
CA GLU A 89 -3.18 -22.35 -4.78
C GLU A 89 -3.35 -21.87 -3.33
N ALA A 90 -2.54 -22.39 -2.41
CA ALA A 90 -2.60 -21.95 -1.03
C ALA A 90 -2.19 -20.47 -0.95
N LYS A 91 -3.07 -19.60 -0.44
CA LYS A 91 -2.72 -18.18 -0.25
C LYS A 91 -1.44 -18.07 0.58
N GLU A 92 -0.42 -17.40 0.03
CA GLU A 92 0.81 -17.13 0.76
C GLU A 92 0.49 -16.44 2.09
N GLN A 93 1.04 -16.99 3.18
CA GLN A 93 0.82 -16.41 4.51
C GLN A 93 1.48 -15.02 4.58
N PRO A 94 0.85 -14.06 5.28
CA PRO A 94 1.45 -12.75 5.46
C PRO A 94 2.83 -12.83 6.14
N GLU A 95 3.84 -12.27 5.49
CA GLU A 95 5.20 -12.21 6.03
C GLU A 95 5.39 -10.89 6.77
N ARG A 96 5.78 -10.96 8.05
CA ARG A 96 5.97 -9.76 8.86
C ARG A 96 7.17 -8.94 8.37
N VAL A 97 6.96 -7.63 8.18
CA VAL A 97 7.97 -6.66 7.74
C VAL A 97 8.25 -5.69 8.87
N ARG A 98 9.50 -5.61 9.33
CA ARG A 98 9.90 -4.72 10.43
C ARG A 98 10.40 -3.36 9.93
N GLY A 99 10.26 -2.34 10.78
CA GLY A 99 10.87 -1.01 10.57
C GLY A 99 10.12 -0.07 9.64
N VAL A 100 8.79 -0.25 9.50
CA VAL A 100 7.88 0.65 8.80
C VAL A 100 6.49 0.58 9.45
N GLY A 101 5.90 1.75 9.71
CA GLY A 101 4.64 1.84 10.46
C GLY A 101 4.73 1.34 11.91
N GLU A 102 3.57 1.21 12.54
CA GLU A 102 3.41 0.49 13.82
C GLU A 102 3.52 -1.02 13.61
N GLU A 103 2.97 -1.51 12.50
CA GLU A 103 3.09 -2.90 12.07
C GLU A 103 3.00 -2.99 10.55
N ALA A 104 3.67 -3.98 9.94
CA ALA A 104 3.60 -4.19 8.51
C ALA A 104 3.75 -5.65 8.10
N PHE A 105 3.12 -5.99 6.98
CA PHE A 105 3.15 -7.31 6.38
C PHE A 105 3.29 -7.22 4.86
N TRP A 106 4.01 -8.18 4.28
CA TRP A 106 3.95 -8.49 2.87
C TRP A 106 2.92 -9.61 2.64
N THR A 107 2.07 -9.49 1.63
CA THR A 107 1.12 -10.54 1.24
C THR A 107 1.06 -10.66 -0.28
N GLY A 108 0.80 -11.88 -0.77
CA GLY A 108 0.71 -12.21 -2.19
C GLY A 108 2.05 -12.48 -2.85
N SER A 109 1.99 -13.00 -4.08
CA SER A 109 3.17 -13.41 -4.85
C SER A 109 4.08 -12.23 -5.22
N VAL A 110 5.30 -12.50 -5.69
CA VAL A 110 6.22 -11.44 -6.15
C VAL A 110 5.61 -10.54 -7.23
N ARG A 111 4.70 -11.07 -8.06
CA ARG A 111 4.06 -10.33 -9.16
C ARG A 111 2.86 -9.49 -8.70
N LEU A 112 2.03 -10.02 -7.81
CA LEU A 112 0.74 -9.43 -7.42
C LEU A 112 0.68 -8.96 -5.95
N GLY A 113 1.75 -9.19 -5.21
CA GLY A 113 1.86 -8.88 -3.80
C GLY A 113 2.08 -7.41 -3.50
N GLY A 114 1.86 -7.05 -2.23
CA GLY A 114 1.96 -5.69 -1.74
C GLY A 114 2.42 -5.63 -0.29
N LEU A 115 2.96 -4.47 0.07
CA LEU A 115 3.28 -4.11 1.44
C LEU A 115 2.07 -3.43 2.08
N TYR A 116 1.59 -4.00 3.18
CA TYR A 116 0.53 -3.47 4.02
C TYR A 116 1.16 -2.92 5.30
N VAL A 117 0.74 -1.73 5.72
CA VAL A 117 1.30 -1.01 6.86
C VAL A 117 0.18 -0.40 7.69
N LEU A 118 0.15 -0.71 8.98
CA LEU A 118 -0.72 -0.08 9.95
C LEU A 118 -0.03 1.17 10.54
N GLN A 119 -0.74 2.28 10.58
CA GLN A 119 -0.30 3.51 11.25
C GLN A 119 -1.51 4.30 11.75
N LYS A 120 -1.56 4.63 13.04
CA LYS A 120 -2.59 5.48 13.68
C LYS A 120 -4.02 5.04 13.32
N GLY A 121 -4.28 3.73 13.27
CA GLY A 121 -5.59 3.17 12.93
C GLY A 121 -5.98 3.25 11.44
N THR A 122 -5.05 3.63 10.56
CA THR A 122 -5.20 3.62 9.10
C THR A 122 -4.29 2.56 8.50
N ILE A 123 -4.73 1.93 7.42
CA ILE A 123 -3.99 0.90 6.71
C ILE A 123 -3.53 1.49 5.37
N LEU A 124 -2.22 1.54 5.17
CA LEU A 124 -1.59 1.86 3.89
C LEU A 124 -1.22 0.56 3.18
N ARG A 125 -1.65 0.40 1.93
CA ARG A 125 -1.19 -0.67 1.04
C ARG A 125 -0.44 -0.05 -0.13
N LEU A 126 0.73 -0.61 -0.44
CA LEU A 126 1.54 -0.24 -1.60
C LEU A 126 1.87 -1.49 -2.41
N SER A 127 1.69 -1.40 -3.73
CA SER A 127 2.21 -2.40 -4.66
C SER A 127 2.94 -1.74 -5.83
N ILE A 128 3.97 -2.42 -6.30
CA ILE A 128 4.72 -2.06 -7.51
C ILE A 128 4.78 -3.28 -8.42
N GLY A 129 4.54 -3.07 -9.71
CA GLY A 129 4.72 -4.15 -10.69
C GLY A 129 6.20 -4.38 -11.02
N GLY A 130 6.46 -4.92 -12.20
CA GLY A 130 7.80 -5.18 -12.73
C GLY A 130 8.36 -6.54 -12.31
N THR A 131 9.56 -6.83 -12.79
CA THR A 131 10.21 -8.14 -12.72
C THR A 131 11.25 -8.27 -11.60
N ASP A 132 11.41 -7.23 -10.79
CA ASP A 132 12.32 -7.23 -9.64
C ASP A 132 12.03 -8.42 -8.69
N ALA A 133 13.07 -9.02 -8.14
CA ALA A 133 12.94 -10.00 -7.07
C ALA A 133 12.30 -9.39 -5.82
N LYS A 134 11.62 -10.22 -5.01
CA LYS A 134 10.88 -9.80 -3.81
C LYS A 134 11.67 -8.88 -2.88
N GLY A 135 12.94 -9.20 -2.59
CA GLY A 135 13.77 -8.38 -1.69
C GLY A 135 14.01 -6.96 -2.22
N ALA A 136 14.26 -6.82 -3.53
CA ALA A 136 14.41 -5.52 -4.17
C ALA A 136 13.08 -4.75 -4.19
N LYS A 137 11.97 -5.43 -4.52
CA LYS A 137 10.62 -4.82 -4.43
C LYS A 137 10.30 -4.33 -3.03
N LEU A 138 10.56 -5.14 -2.01
CA LEU A 138 10.28 -4.78 -0.62
C LEU A 138 11.16 -3.63 -0.13
N LYS A 139 12.40 -3.50 -0.62
CA LYS A 139 13.23 -2.31 -0.35
C LYS A 139 12.61 -1.05 -0.92
N LYS A 140 12.15 -1.09 -2.19
CA LYS A 140 11.47 0.03 -2.84
C LYS A 140 10.16 0.40 -2.14
N LEU A 141 9.32 -0.59 -1.84
CA LEU A 141 8.04 -0.39 -1.14
C LEU A 141 8.22 0.19 0.26
N ARG A 142 9.21 -0.25 1.04
CA ARG A 142 9.52 0.35 2.35
C ARG A 142 9.96 1.81 2.22
N ALA A 143 10.71 2.17 1.18
CA ALA A 143 11.11 3.55 0.95
C ALA A 143 9.89 4.43 0.63
N LEU A 144 9.02 3.98 -0.29
CA LEU A 144 7.77 4.68 -0.62
C LEU A 144 6.84 4.79 0.60
N ALA A 145 6.66 3.70 1.35
CA ALA A 145 5.83 3.69 2.55
C ALA A 145 6.30 4.73 3.58
N ARG A 146 7.61 4.81 3.84
CA ARG A 146 8.15 5.85 4.75
C ARG A 146 7.90 7.27 4.26
N SER A 147 7.92 7.51 2.95
CA SER A 147 7.56 8.81 2.39
C SER A 147 6.07 9.10 2.57
N ALA A 148 5.21 8.14 2.24
CA ALA A 148 3.76 8.27 2.40
C ALA A 148 3.34 8.51 3.85
N LEU A 149 3.93 7.78 4.80
CA LEU A 149 3.62 7.89 6.23
C LEU A 149 3.95 9.26 6.84
N LYS A 150 4.84 10.06 6.22
CA LYS A 150 5.08 11.44 6.67
C LYS A 150 3.88 12.35 6.46
N ARG A 151 2.93 11.93 5.61
CA ARG A 151 1.75 12.69 5.18
C ARG A 151 0.43 12.03 5.61
N LEU A 152 0.51 10.99 6.46
CA LEU A 152 -0.59 10.25 7.10
C LEU A 152 -0.68 10.54 8.61
#